data_AF-A0A538SB45-F1
#
_entry.id   AF-A0A538SB45-F1
#
_cell.length_a   1.000
_cell.length_b   1.000
_cell.length_c   1.000
_cell.angle_alpha   90.00
_cell.angle_beta   90.00
_cell.angle_gamma   90.00
#
_symmetry.space_group_name_H-M   'P 1'
#
loop_
_entity.id
_entity.type
_entity.pdbx_description
1 polymer ?
#
loop_
_entity_poly.entity_id
_entity_poly.type
_entity_poly.pdbx_seq_one_letter_code
_entity_poly.pdbx_strand_id
1 'polypeptide(L)'
;MCGSPAERKGARGCASAAGRPAPVASGAAAGARIEWNRRTLAALTVAALAVPVGGCYAPEMVLLKSGLDSLRTQVDTLTVRDSIAYAVLGQIRSEIVSQRDLLLSTRASSGSSTSDLYGQMGRLESKLDEVMGRVQQAAQRPAPSAQPAGPDANQLYEEAAQDLTQGRYSMALRGFRDFVQRFPTSDLADNAQYGVGECFFAQSMFDSAATEYGLVEGTYPAGDRVPAALYKLALSREKLKQTAEAKKTLNDLIKRYPLSGEAQLARDRLGASRKR
;
A
#
# COMPACT_ATOMS: atom_id res chain seq x y z
N MET A 1 -30.20 40.87 -39.23
CA MET A 1 -29.03 41.15 -38.35
C MET A 1 -28.30 39.85 -38.13
N CYS A 2 -27.02 39.82 -38.52
CA CYS A 2 -25.92 38.92 -38.11
C CYS A 2 -26.25 37.41 -38.00
N GLY A 3 -25.77 36.48 -38.81
CA GLY A 3 -24.53 36.42 -39.59
C GLY A 3 -23.54 35.46 -38.92
N SER A 4 -23.44 34.22 -39.44
CA SER A 4 -22.17 33.45 -39.47
C SER A 4 -22.32 32.16 -40.31
N PRO A 5 -21.49 31.99 -41.36
CA PRO A 5 -21.40 30.80 -42.19
C PRO A 5 -20.19 29.93 -41.82
N ALA A 6 -20.12 28.79 -42.51
CA ALA A 6 -19.05 27.80 -42.52
C ALA A 6 -17.67 28.38 -42.87
N GLU A 7 -16.61 27.78 -42.33
CA GLU A 7 -15.32 27.73 -43.04
C GLU A 7 -14.51 26.47 -42.75
N ARG A 8 -13.79 26.06 -43.78
CA ARG A 8 -13.10 24.79 -43.97
C ARG A 8 -11.59 25.11 -44.05
N LYS A 9 -10.78 24.15 -43.58
CA LYS A 9 -9.34 23.93 -43.88
C LYS A 9 -8.32 24.86 -43.22
N GLY A 10 -7.30 24.23 -42.63
CA GLY A 10 -6.07 24.93 -42.25
C GLY A 10 -5.16 24.08 -41.37
N ALA A 11 -4.58 23.02 -41.93
CA ALA A 11 -3.50 22.26 -41.31
C ALA A 11 -2.35 23.19 -40.88
N ARG A 12 -2.00 23.21 -39.58
CA ARG A 12 -0.64 23.53 -39.11
C ARG A 12 -0.34 22.67 -37.90
N GLY A 13 0.75 21.91 -38.02
CA GLY A 13 1.17 20.91 -37.06
C GLY A 13 1.71 21.53 -35.78
N CYS A 14 1.32 20.94 -34.65
CA CYS A 14 2.10 21.02 -33.43
C CYS A 14 3.00 19.79 -33.41
N ALA A 15 4.26 20.02 -33.78
CA ALA A 15 5.32 19.03 -33.74
C ALA A 15 5.52 18.52 -32.31
N SER A 16 5.39 17.21 -32.17
CA SER A 16 5.78 16.44 -31.00
C SER A 16 7.28 16.61 -30.76
N ALA A 17 7.66 17.33 -29.70
CA ALA A 17 9.03 17.38 -29.21
C ALA A 17 9.34 16.10 -28.42
N ALA A 18 9.47 14.99 -29.13
CA ALA A 18 10.09 13.78 -28.61
C ALA A 18 11.61 14.02 -28.54
N GLY A 19 12.10 14.38 -27.35
CA GLY A 19 13.52 14.41 -27.04
C GLY A 19 14.13 13.03 -27.23
N ARG A 20 14.85 12.84 -28.34
CA ARG A 20 15.66 11.65 -28.61
C ARG A 20 16.78 11.58 -27.57
N PRO A 21 17.04 10.43 -26.91
CA PRO A 21 18.22 10.30 -26.08
C PRO A 21 19.47 10.41 -26.96
N ALA A 22 20.38 11.28 -26.56
CA ALA A 22 21.68 11.45 -27.20
C ALA A 22 22.49 10.14 -27.17
N PRO A 23 23.26 9.83 -28.22
CA PRO A 23 24.16 8.69 -28.19
C PRO A 23 25.26 8.94 -27.15
N VAL A 24 25.38 8.01 -26.21
CA VAL A 24 26.45 8.00 -25.22
C VAL A 24 27.75 7.71 -25.96
N ALA A 25 28.61 8.72 -26.09
CA ALA A 25 29.93 8.57 -26.67
C ALA A 25 30.75 7.61 -25.80
N SER A 26 31.00 6.41 -26.31
CA SER A 26 32.00 5.51 -25.77
C SER A 26 33.38 6.16 -25.92
N GLY A 27 33.91 6.71 -24.84
CA GLY A 27 35.30 7.13 -24.75
C GLY A 27 36.20 5.90 -24.79
N ALA A 28 36.51 5.42 -25.99
CA ALA A 28 37.61 4.51 -26.22
C ALA A 28 38.89 5.24 -25.81
N ALA A 29 39.55 4.75 -24.75
CA ALA A 29 40.89 5.18 -24.39
C ALA A 29 41.81 4.94 -25.59
N ALA A 30 42.18 6.02 -26.27
CA ALA A 30 43.22 6.01 -27.27
C ALA A 30 44.53 5.69 -26.55
N GLY A 31 44.95 4.43 -26.61
CA GLY A 31 46.31 4.03 -26.27
C GLY A 31 47.27 4.75 -27.19
N ALA A 32 47.90 5.81 -26.69
CA ALA A 32 49.01 6.47 -27.36
C ALA A 32 50.15 5.45 -27.45
N ARG A 33 50.24 4.78 -28.60
CA ARG A 33 51.38 3.97 -28.99
C ARG A 33 52.53 4.93 -29.23
N ILE A 34 53.37 5.13 -28.21
CA ILE A 34 54.60 5.91 -28.32
C ILE A 34 55.54 5.13 -29.25
N GLU A 35 55.54 5.48 -30.53
CA GLU A 35 56.53 5.00 -31.48
C GLU A 35 57.88 5.63 -31.14
N TRP A 36 58.76 4.81 -30.54
CA TRP A 36 60.16 5.16 -30.34
C TRP A 36 60.86 5.23 -31.70
N ASN A 37 60.96 6.44 -32.24
CA ASN A 37 61.73 6.70 -33.44
C ASN A 37 63.20 6.32 -33.19
N ARG A 38 63.76 5.39 -33.98
CA ARG A 38 65.12 4.80 -33.85
C ARG A 38 66.28 5.82 -33.84
N ARG A 39 66.00 7.12 -34.03
CA ARG A 39 66.96 8.22 -34.00
C ARG A 39 67.24 8.76 -32.59
N THR A 40 66.34 8.61 -31.63
CA THR A 40 66.56 9.12 -30.26
C THR A 40 67.38 8.18 -29.38
N LEU A 41 67.48 6.90 -29.73
CA LEU A 41 68.32 5.93 -28.99
C LEU A 41 69.82 6.03 -29.31
N ALA A 42 70.21 6.72 -30.39
CA ALA A 42 71.62 6.89 -30.76
C ALA A 42 72.31 8.09 -30.07
N ALA A 43 71.55 8.99 -29.45
CA ALA A 43 72.11 10.18 -28.78
C ALA A 43 72.55 9.92 -27.33
N LEU A 44 72.14 8.80 -26.72
CA LEU A 44 72.46 8.46 -25.33
C LEU A 44 73.70 7.57 -25.16
N THR A 45 74.31 7.08 -26.24
CA THR A 45 75.45 6.14 -26.16
C THR A 45 76.84 6.76 -26.38
N VAL A 46 76.98 8.08 -26.53
CA VAL A 46 78.29 8.72 -26.81
C VAL A 46 78.89 9.47 -25.61
N ALA A 47 78.19 9.59 -24.47
CA ALA A 47 78.74 10.24 -23.27
C ALA A 47 79.20 9.24 -22.19
N ALA A 48 79.61 8.03 -22.59
CA ALA A 48 80.22 7.05 -21.70
C ALA A 48 81.68 6.87 -22.11
N LEU A 49 82.57 7.78 -21.68
CA LEU A 49 83.98 7.48 -21.41
C LEU A 49 84.67 8.66 -20.72
N ALA A 50 85.37 8.33 -19.64
CA ALA A 50 86.37 9.11 -18.89
C ALA A 50 85.88 10.10 -17.82
N VAL A 51 85.64 9.59 -16.60
CA VAL A 51 86.03 10.29 -15.35
C VAL A 51 86.63 9.27 -14.37
N PRO A 52 87.78 9.55 -13.72
CA PRO A 52 88.51 8.60 -12.89
C PRO A 52 87.88 8.39 -11.51
N VAL A 53 88.09 7.18 -10.98
CA VAL A 53 87.75 6.79 -9.60
C VAL A 53 88.60 7.58 -8.61
N GLY A 54 87.98 8.45 -7.82
CA GLY A 54 88.65 9.14 -6.71
C GLY A 54 87.70 9.95 -5.85
N GLY A 55 87.30 9.39 -4.71
CA GLY A 55 86.93 10.11 -3.47
C GLY A 55 85.68 11.01 -3.48
N CYS A 56 84.74 10.68 -2.59
CA CYS A 56 83.61 11.53 -2.13
C CYS A 56 82.37 11.66 -3.04
N TYR A 57 81.66 10.54 -3.29
CA TYR A 57 80.27 10.55 -3.80
C TYR A 57 79.29 9.72 -2.95
N ALA A 58 79.65 9.36 -1.72
CA ALA A 58 78.83 8.49 -0.88
C ALA A 58 77.55 9.14 -0.31
N PRO A 59 77.52 10.41 0.15
CA PRO A 59 76.31 10.93 0.80
C PRO A 59 75.18 11.28 -0.19
N GLU A 60 75.49 11.68 -1.43
CA GLU A 60 74.46 11.99 -2.45
C GLU A 60 73.70 10.75 -2.92
N MET A 61 74.37 9.60 -3.06
CA MET A 61 73.70 8.35 -3.45
C MET A 61 72.71 7.84 -2.39
N VAL A 62 72.99 8.05 -1.10
CA VAL A 62 72.07 7.66 -0.01
C VAL A 62 70.82 8.54 0.00
N LEU A 63 70.99 9.85 -0.25
CA LEU A 63 69.87 10.79 -0.32
C LEU A 63 68.98 10.48 -1.53
N LEU A 64 69.57 10.17 -2.70
CA LEU A 64 68.84 9.80 -3.89
C LEU A 64 68.09 8.47 -3.72
N LYS A 65 68.71 7.48 -3.05
CA LYS A 65 68.08 6.19 -2.77
C LYS A 65 66.90 6.32 -1.82
N SER A 66 67.03 7.12 -0.76
CA SER A 66 65.93 7.43 0.16
C SER A 66 64.76 8.17 -0.53
N GLY A 67 65.08 9.07 -1.47
CA GLY A 67 64.08 9.74 -2.31
C GLY A 67 63.36 8.77 -3.26
N LEU A 68 64.08 7.82 -3.84
CA LEU A 68 63.51 6.79 -4.72
C LEU A 68 62.62 5.81 -3.96
N ASP A 69 63.02 5.41 -2.74
CA ASP A 69 62.20 4.58 -1.85
C ASP A 69 60.93 5.34 -1.42
N SER A 70 61.04 6.65 -1.14
CA SER A 70 59.89 7.51 -0.86
C SER A 70 58.93 7.61 -2.06
N LEU A 71 59.44 7.84 -3.27
CA LEU A 71 58.61 7.81 -4.48
C LEU A 71 57.99 6.44 -4.73
N ARG A 72 58.71 5.35 -4.47
CA ARG A 72 58.18 3.98 -4.62
C ARG A 72 57.00 3.74 -3.68
N THR A 73 57.14 4.13 -2.41
CA THR A 73 56.03 4.04 -1.45
C THR A 73 54.85 4.95 -1.84
N GLN A 74 55.09 6.13 -2.42
CA GLN A 74 53.99 6.98 -2.94
C GLN A 74 53.28 6.34 -4.14
N VAL A 75 54.01 5.72 -5.07
CA VAL A 75 53.40 5.01 -6.21
C VAL A 75 52.65 3.76 -5.73
N ASP A 76 53.20 3.01 -4.77
CA ASP A 76 52.56 1.84 -4.20
C ASP A 76 51.26 2.23 -3.44
N THR A 77 51.28 3.35 -2.70
CA THR A 77 50.06 3.86 -2.05
C THR A 77 49.02 4.40 -3.03
N LEU A 78 49.44 5.02 -4.14
CA LEU A 78 48.52 5.47 -5.20
C LEU A 78 47.89 4.28 -5.94
N THR A 79 48.67 3.26 -6.30
CA THR A 79 48.16 2.06 -6.98
C THR A 79 47.18 1.27 -6.10
N VAL A 80 47.45 1.17 -4.79
CA VAL A 80 46.52 0.58 -3.82
C VAL A 80 45.24 1.42 -3.71
N ARG A 81 45.35 2.74 -3.60
CA ARG A 81 44.20 3.66 -3.52
C ARG A 81 43.29 3.57 -4.75
N ASP A 82 43.88 3.51 -5.94
CA ASP A 82 43.12 3.36 -7.19
C ASP A 82 42.41 2.01 -7.24
N SER A 83 43.09 0.92 -6.84
CA SER A 83 42.48 -0.42 -6.81
C SER A 83 41.26 -0.50 -5.88
N ILE A 84 41.32 0.14 -4.71
CA ILE A 84 40.21 0.22 -3.75
C ILE A 84 39.07 1.07 -4.33
N ALA A 85 39.39 2.20 -4.96
CA ALA A 85 38.40 3.06 -5.59
C ALA A 85 37.61 2.31 -6.68
N TYR A 86 38.29 1.54 -7.54
CA TYR A 86 37.62 0.74 -8.57
C TYR A 86 36.77 -0.40 -7.99
N ALA A 87 37.22 -1.05 -6.92
CA ALA A 87 36.45 -2.09 -6.24
C ALA A 87 35.16 -1.53 -5.61
N VAL A 88 35.24 -0.39 -4.93
CA VAL A 88 34.08 0.28 -4.31
C VAL A 88 33.11 0.79 -5.37
N LEU A 89 33.61 1.37 -6.47
CA LEU A 89 32.77 1.77 -7.61
C LEU A 89 32.04 0.57 -8.23
N GLY A 90 32.68 -0.61 -8.25
CA GLY A 90 32.05 -1.88 -8.64
C GLY A 90 30.86 -2.25 -7.75
N GLN A 91 31.04 -2.20 -6.42
CA GLN A 91 29.98 -2.50 -5.45
C GLN A 91 28.81 -1.51 -5.54
N ILE A 92 29.10 -0.21 -5.65
CA ILE A 92 28.05 0.82 -5.79
C ILE A 92 27.27 0.61 -7.09
N ARG A 93 27.93 0.26 -8.20
CA ARG A 93 27.25 0.00 -9.47
C ARG A 93 26.30 -1.19 -9.38
N SER A 94 26.68 -2.29 -8.72
CA SER A 94 25.79 -3.43 -8.53
C SER A 94 24.59 -3.09 -7.65
N GLU A 95 24.79 -2.28 -6.61
CA GLU A 95 23.71 -1.86 -5.71
C GLU A 95 22.70 -0.94 -6.39
N ILE A 96 23.17 -0.03 -7.25
CA ILE A 96 22.30 0.84 -8.05
C ILE A 96 21.44 0.01 -9.02
N VAL A 97 22.02 -1.02 -9.63
CA VAL A 97 21.29 -1.91 -10.55
C VAL A 97 20.24 -2.72 -9.78
N SER A 98 20.57 -3.26 -8.61
CA SER A 98 19.61 -4.02 -7.80
C SER A 98 18.46 -3.15 -7.28
N GLN A 99 18.75 -1.93 -6.82
CA GLN A 99 17.72 -0.96 -6.41
C GLN A 99 16.81 -0.54 -7.57
N ARG A 100 17.38 -0.37 -8.77
CA ARG A 100 16.61 -0.05 -9.97
C ARG A 100 15.64 -1.17 -10.35
N ASP A 101 16.11 -2.42 -10.35
CA ASP A 101 15.26 -3.57 -10.68
C ASP A 101 14.14 -3.76 -9.66
N LEU A 102 14.43 -3.55 -8.37
CA LEU A 102 13.41 -3.57 -7.31
C LEU A 102 12.34 -2.48 -7.50
N LEU A 103 12.73 -1.27 -7.90
CA LEU A 103 11.79 -0.18 -8.18
C LEU A 103 10.95 -0.48 -9.43
N LEU A 104 11.54 -1.09 -10.45
CA LEU A 104 10.84 -1.49 -11.66
C LEU A 104 9.85 -2.64 -11.38
N SER A 105 10.22 -3.63 -10.57
CA SER A 105 9.33 -4.73 -10.19
C SER A 105 8.18 -4.25 -9.32
N THR A 106 8.43 -3.35 -8.36
CA THR A 106 7.41 -2.73 -7.52
C THR A 106 6.43 -1.89 -8.34
N ARG A 107 6.93 -1.16 -9.35
CA ARG A 107 6.09 -0.41 -10.27
C ARG A 107 5.27 -1.31 -11.19
N ALA A 108 5.84 -2.43 -11.65
CA ALA A 108 5.13 -3.42 -12.46
C ALA A 108 4.02 -4.12 -11.65
N SER A 109 4.28 -4.54 -10.42
CA SER A 109 3.28 -5.17 -9.55
C SER A 109 2.20 -4.19 -9.09
N SER A 110 2.56 -2.90 -8.91
CA SER A 110 1.58 -1.85 -8.59
C SER A 110 0.68 -1.55 -9.80
N GLY A 111 1.23 -1.55 -11.01
CA GLY A 111 0.48 -1.38 -12.25
C GLY A 111 -0.45 -2.55 -12.58
N SER A 112 -0.04 -3.79 -12.28
CA SER A 112 -0.93 -4.96 -12.42
C SER A 112 -2.02 -4.95 -11.35
N SER A 113 -1.68 -4.60 -10.11
CA SER A 113 -2.66 -4.52 -9.00
C SER A 113 -3.74 -3.49 -9.27
N THR A 114 -3.40 -2.34 -9.88
CA THR A 114 -4.41 -1.35 -10.27
C THR A 114 -5.27 -1.87 -11.42
N SER A 115 -4.71 -2.52 -12.45
CA SER A 115 -5.53 -3.11 -13.53
C SER A 115 -6.44 -4.23 -13.04
N ASP A 116 -5.97 -5.05 -12.09
CA ASP A 116 -6.76 -6.12 -11.48
C ASP A 116 -7.90 -5.55 -10.63
N LEU A 117 -7.63 -4.46 -9.90
CA LEU A 117 -8.63 -3.75 -9.11
C LEU A 117 -9.72 -3.13 -10.00
N TYR A 118 -9.33 -2.47 -11.11
CA TYR A 118 -10.29 -1.95 -12.10
C TYR A 118 -11.09 -3.09 -12.76
N GLY A 119 -10.47 -4.23 -13.04
CA GLY A 119 -11.16 -5.42 -13.56
C GLY A 119 -12.11 -6.07 -12.55
N GLN A 120 -11.78 -6.05 -11.26
CA GLN A 120 -12.68 -6.47 -10.18
C GLN A 120 -13.87 -5.52 -10.05
N MET A 121 -13.64 -4.20 -10.13
CA MET A 121 -14.71 -3.19 -10.13
C MET A 121 -15.69 -3.42 -11.28
N GLY A 122 -15.20 -3.61 -12.52
CA GLY A 122 -16.07 -3.86 -13.67
C GLY A 122 -16.87 -5.18 -13.57
N ARG A 123 -16.27 -6.23 -12.98
CA ARG A 123 -17.01 -7.47 -12.67
C ARG A 123 -18.05 -7.28 -11.58
N LEU A 124 -17.78 -6.43 -10.59
CA LEU A 124 -18.74 -6.09 -9.55
C LEU A 124 -19.92 -5.30 -10.12
N GLU A 125 -19.64 -4.34 -11.01
CA GLU A 125 -20.65 -3.53 -11.69
C GLU A 125 -21.53 -4.40 -12.60
N SER A 126 -20.93 -5.28 -13.42
CA SER A 126 -21.69 -6.24 -14.23
C SER A 126 -22.51 -7.23 -13.39
N LYS A 127 -21.98 -7.68 -12.25
CA LYS A 127 -22.75 -8.51 -11.30
C LYS A 127 -23.88 -7.72 -10.65
N LEU A 128 -23.69 -6.42 -10.41
CA LEU A 128 -24.71 -5.55 -9.86
C LEU A 128 -25.85 -5.34 -10.87
N ASP A 129 -25.53 -5.11 -12.14
CA ASP A 129 -26.52 -5.08 -13.24
C ASP A 129 -27.26 -6.41 -13.38
N GLU A 130 -26.55 -7.54 -13.30
CA GLU A 130 -27.17 -8.87 -13.38
C GLU A 130 -28.10 -9.13 -12.18
N VAL A 131 -27.69 -8.73 -10.97
CA VAL A 131 -28.53 -8.83 -9.76
C VAL A 131 -29.71 -7.89 -9.85
N MET A 132 -29.54 -6.65 -10.29
CA MET A 132 -30.64 -5.68 -10.46
C MET A 132 -31.66 -6.17 -11.50
N GLY A 133 -31.19 -6.74 -12.62
CA GLY A 133 -32.06 -7.36 -13.62
C GLY A 133 -32.85 -8.55 -13.05
N ARG A 134 -32.20 -9.41 -12.25
CA ARG A 134 -32.87 -10.53 -11.55
C ARG A 134 -33.85 -10.04 -10.49
N VAL A 135 -33.55 -8.96 -9.78
CA VAL A 135 -34.44 -8.35 -8.77
C VAL A 135 -35.67 -7.74 -9.43
N GLN A 136 -35.54 -7.07 -10.57
CA GLN A 136 -36.68 -6.57 -11.35
C GLN A 136 -37.55 -7.71 -11.90
N GLN A 137 -36.93 -8.82 -12.31
CA GLN A 137 -37.66 -10.00 -12.76
C GLN A 137 -38.31 -10.79 -11.60
N ALA A 138 -37.69 -10.78 -10.42
CA ALA A 138 -38.26 -11.34 -9.18
C ALA A 138 -39.39 -10.47 -8.61
N ALA A 139 -39.33 -9.15 -8.77
CA ALA A 139 -40.37 -8.20 -8.37
C ALA A 139 -41.66 -8.33 -9.20
N GLN A 140 -41.60 -8.97 -10.37
CA GLN A 140 -42.76 -9.28 -11.21
C GLN A 140 -43.41 -10.64 -10.88
N ARG A 141 -42.81 -11.42 -9.97
CA ARG A 141 -43.40 -12.66 -9.47
C ARG A 141 -44.31 -12.30 -8.29
N PRO A 142 -45.62 -12.61 -8.32
CA PRO A 142 -46.49 -12.33 -7.18
C PRO A 142 -46.08 -13.26 -6.03
N ALA A 143 -45.26 -12.75 -5.12
CA ALA A 143 -44.98 -13.36 -3.82
C ALA A 143 -46.16 -13.07 -2.87
N PRO A 144 -46.48 -13.99 -1.94
CA PRO A 144 -47.51 -13.74 -0.94
C PRO A 144 -47.12 -12.52 -0.11
N SER A 145 -48.09 -11.63 0.09
CA SER A 145 -47.98 -10.28 0.62
C SER A 145 -47.07 -10.13 1.86
N ALA A 146 -45.81 -9.80 1.63
CA ALA A 146 -45.10 -8.86 2.49
C ALA A 146 -45.62 -7.46 2.12
N GLN A 147 -46.12 -6.73 3.11
CA GLN A 147 -46.72 -5.42 2.90
C GLN A 147 -45.73 -4.50 2.16
N PRO A 148 -46.19 -3.69 1.19
CA PRO A 148 -45.32 -2.76 0.50
C PRO A 148 -44.77 -1.79 1.54
N ALA A 149 -43.44 -1.78 1.70
CA ALA A 149 -42.73 -0.71 2.37
C ALA A 149 -43.03 0.59 1.61
N GLY A 150 -44.09 1.28 2.03
CA GLY A 150 -44.36 2.64 1.62
C GLY A 150 -43.22 3.57 2.03
N PRO A 151 -43.24 4.83 1.59
CA PRO A 151 -42.30 5.83 2.07
C PRO A 151 -42.56 6.06 3.56
N ASP A 152 -41.84 5.37 4.46
CA ASP A 152 -41.75 5.73 5.89
C ASP A 152 -40.74 4.88 6.69
N ALA A 153 -40.52 3.59 6.37
CA ALA A 153 -39.58 2.75 7.12
C ALA A 153 -38.11 3.08 6.77
N ASN A 154 -37.73 2.95 5.50
CA ASN A 154 -36.35 3.22 5.07
C ASN A 154 -35.90 4.65 5.41
N GLN A 155 -36.77 5.64 5.23
CA GLN A 155 -36.47 7.04 5.56
C GLN A 155 -36.21 7.25 7.05
N LEU A 156 -37.04 6.66 7.92
CA LEU A 156 -36.87 6.77 9.37
C LEU A 156 -35.60 6.05 9.85
N TYR A 157 -35.27 4.90 9.25
CA TYR A 157 -34.00 4.23 9.51
C TYR A 157 -32.79 5.06 9.04
N GLU A 158 -32.86 5.63 7.83
CA GLU A 158 -31.80 6.46 7.27
C GLU A 158 -31.55 7.73 8.09
N GLU A 159 -32.61 8.41 8.55
CA GLU A 159 -32.51 9.58 9.43
C GLU A 159 -31.81 9.21 10.76
N ALA A 160 -32.23 8.11 11.40
CA ALA A 160 -31.60 7.64 12.63
C ALA A 160 -30.13 7.24 12.42
N ALA A 161 -29.81 6.61 11.29
CA ALA A 161 -28.44 6.27 10.92
C ALA A 161 -27.58 7.52 10.64
N GLN A 162 -28.15 8.54 10.00
CA GLN A 162 -27.49 9.83 9.81
C GLN A 162 -27.20 10.50 11.16
N ASP A 163 -28.15 10.48 12.10
CA ASP A 163 -27.91 11.01 13.44
C ASP A 163 -26.78 10.27 14.17
N LEU A 164 -26.72 8.95 14.03
CA LEU A 164 -25.66 8.13 14.63
C LEU A 164 -24.29 8.50 14.07
N THR A 165 -24.17 8.65 12.74
CA THR A 165 -22.90 9.04 12.10
C THR A 165 -22.50 10.48 12.42
N GLN A 166 -23.46 11.36 12.69
CA GLN A 166 -23.23 12.74 13.12
C GLN A 166 -22.97 12.86 14.63
N GLY A 167 -22.90 11.73 15.36
CA GLY A 167 -22.64 11.68 16.79
C GLY A 167 -23.80 12.14 17.66
N ARG A 168 -25.00 12.35 17.09
CA ARG A 168 -26.22 12.70 17.81
C ARG A 168 -26.88 11.44 18.38
N TYR A 169 -26.19 10.78 19.32
CA TYR A 169 -26.62 9.48 19.84
C TYR A 169 -28.01 9.50 20.51
N SER A 170 -28.40 10.61 21.14
CA SER A 170 -29.72 10.75 21.76
C SER A 170 -30.86 10.78 20.74
N MET A 171 -30.68 11.53 19.64
CA MET A 171 -31.64 11.59 18.53
C MET A 171 -31.70 10.25 17.79
N ALA A 172 -30.53 9.70 17.46
CA ALA A 172 -30.42 8.39 16.82
C ALA A 172 -31.09 7.28 17.64
N LEU A 173 -30.87 7.27 18.96
CA LEU A 173 -31.51 6.31 19.86
C LEU A 173 -33.04 6.41 19.80
N ARG A 174 -33.59 7.63 19.77
CA ARG A 174 -35.03 7.83 19.64
C ARG A 174 -35.53 7.32 18.30
N GLY A 175 -34.88 7.71 17.20
CA GLY A 175 -35.24 7.28 15.85
C GLY A 175 -35.20 5.76 15.68
N PHE A 176 -34.15 5.09 16.15
CA PHE A 176 -34.08 3.62 16.09
C PHE A 176 -35.11 2.93 16.97
N ARG A 177 -35.40 3.43 18.18
CA ARG A 177 -36.45 2.86 19.03
C ARG A 177 -37.83 3.04 18.43
N ASP A 178 -38.08 4.19 17.82
CA ASP A 178 -39.33 4.46 17.10
C ASP A 178 -39.46 3.54 15.87
N PHE A 179 -38.35 3.27 15.16
CA PHE A 179 -38.32 2.29 14.07
C PHE A 179 -38.74 0.90 14.55
N VAL A 180 -38.08 0.38 15.59
CA VAL A 180 -38.34 -0.98 16.10
C VAL A 180 -39.78 -1.12 16.60
N GLN A 181 -40.36 -0.07 17.18
CA GLN A 181 -41.75 -0.07 17.63
C GLN A 181 -42.75 0.00 16.48
N ARG A 182 -42.49 0.84 15.46
CA ARG A 182 -43.40 1.03 14.31
C ARG A 182 -43.30 -0.10 13.29
N PHE A 183 -42.11 -0.68 13.14
CA PHE A 183 -41.78 -1.64 12.09
C PHE A 183 -41.04 -2.88 12.64
N PRO A 184 -41.61 -3.62 13.61
CA PRO A 184 -40.95 -4.77 14.22
C PRO A 184 -40.79 -5.98 13.28
N THR A 185 -41.50 -6.03 12.15
CA THR A 185 -41.41 -7.13 11.18
C THR A 185 -40.68 -6.75 9.90
N SER A 186 -40.06 -5.57 9.86
CA SER A 186 -39.29 -5.11 8.70
C SER A 186 -37.96 -5.86 8.58
N ASP A 187 -37.48 -6.02 7.36
CA ASP A 187 -36.13 -6.54 7.07
C ASP A 187 -35.02 -5.66 7.67
N LEU A 188 -35.32 -4.42 8.08
CA LEU A 188 -34.40 -3.51 8.76
C LEU A 188 -34.58 -3.49 10.29
N ALA A 189 -35.49 -4.30 10.85
CA ALA A 189 -35.78 -4.29 12.28
C ALA A 189 -34.58 -4.79 13.11
N ASP A 190 -33.84 -5.78 12.61
CA ASP A 190 -32.59 -6.25 13.22
C ASP A 190 -31.48 -5.18 13.14
N ASN A 191 -31.37 -4.50 12.00
CA ASN A 191 -30.47 -3.36 11.81
C ASN A 191 -30.77 -2.21 12.79
N ALA A 192 -32.05 -1.86 12.94
CA ALA A 192 -32.47 -0.79 13.83
C ALA A 192 -32.22 -1.14 15.31
N GLN A 193 -32.54 -2.37 15.71
CA GLN A 193 -32.26 -2.87 17.05
C GLN A 193 -30.75 -2.91 17.33
N TYR A 194 -29.94 -3.30 16.34
CA TYR A 194 -28.48 -3.19 16.42
C TYR A 194 -28.02 -1.72 16.57
N GLY A 195 -28.67 -0.79 15.86
CA GLY A 195 -28.43 0.65 15.97
C GLY A 195 -28.68 1.22 17.37
N VAL A 196 -29.72 0.74 18.07
CA VAL A 196 -29.97 1.07 19.49
C VAL A 196 -28.76 0.67 20.35
N GLY A 197 -28.23 -0.55 20.15
CA GLY A 197 -27.03 -1.03 20.81
C GLY A 197 -25.79 -0.18 20.52
N GLU A 198 -25.59 0.23 19.26
CA GLU A 198 -24.47 1.09 18.86
C GLU A 198 -24.56 2.49 19.49
N CYS A 199 -25.76 3.06 19.62
CA CYS A 199 -25.97 4.33 20.34
C CYS A 199 -25.54 4.22 21.80
N PHE A 200 -25.88 3.13 22.49
CA PHE A 200 -25.44 2.93 23.89
C PHE A 200 -23.95 2.65 23.98
N PHE A 201 -23.41 1.87 23.06
CA PHE A 201 -21.97 1.57 23.01
C PHE A 201 -21.15 2.85 22.81
N ALA A 202 -21.57 3.72 21.91
CA ALA A 202 -20.93 5.00 21.65
C ALA A 202 -20.99 5.95 22.86
N GLN A 203 -22.07 5.88 23.65
CA GLN A 203 -22.21 6.61 24.92
C GLN A 203 -21.46 5.96 26.09
N SER A 204 -20.65 4.93 25.86
CA SER A 204 -19.96 4.14 26.90
C SER A 204 -20.89 3.46 27.91
N MET A 205 -22.17 3.32 27.58
CA MET A 205 -23.17 2.61 28.38
C MET A 205 -23.15 1.13 28.01
N PHE A 206 -22.05 0.45 28.33
CA PHE A 206 -21.78 -0.93 27.87
C PHE A 206 -22.79 -1.95 28.43
N ASP A 207 -23.37 -1.71 29.60
CA ASP A 207 -24.37 -2.57 30.23
C ASP A 207 -25.68 -2.58 29.42
N SER A 208 -26.20 -1.38 29.11
CA SER A 208 -27.35 -1.20 28.23
C SER A 208 -27.06 -1.73 26.82
N ALA A 209 -25.88 -1.42 26.27
CA ALA A 209 -25.48 -1.92 24.95
C ALA A 209 -25.48 -3.46 24.88
N ALA A 210 -24.94 -4.14 25.90
CA ALA A 210 -24.95 -5.60 25.97
C ALA A 210 -26.38 -6.17 25.98
N THR A 211 -27.30 -5.51 26.69
CA THR A 211 -28.71 -5.92 26.72
C THR A 211 -29.35 -5.79 25.34
N GLU A 212 -29.18 -4.65 24.68
CA GLU A 212 -29.76 -4.37 23.36
C GLU A 212 -29.18 -5.24 22.25
N TYR A 213 -27.89 -5.58 22.30
CA TYR A 213 -27.30 -6.53 21.35
C TYR A 213 -27.80 -7.96 21.56
N GLY A 214 -28.04 -8.37 22.81
CA GLY A 214 -28.66 -9.67 23.10
C GLY A 214 -30.10 -9.76 22.59
N LEU A 215 -30.83 -8.64 22.60
CA LEU A 215 -32.18 -8.55 22.04
C LEU A 215 -32.21 -8.79 20.52
N VAL A 216 -31.17 -8.42 19.77
CA VAL A 216 -31.10 -8.69 18.33
C VAL A 216 -31.16 -10.19 18.07
N GLU A 217 -30.38 -10.99 18.81
CA GLU A 217 -30.35 -12.44 18.67
C GLU A 217 -31.67 -13.10 19.10
N GLY A 218 -32.27 -12.61 20.20
CA GLY A 218 -33.50 -13.18 20.75
C GLY A 218 -34.74 -12.86 19.93
N THR A 219 -34.85 -11.62 19.43
CA THR A 219 -36.02 -11.14 18.70
C THR A 219 -35.91 -11.43 17.20
N TYR A 220 -34.70 -11.37 16.64
CA TYR A 220 -34.44 -11.50 15.20
C TYR A 220 -33.39 -12.59 14.90
N PRO A 221 -33.65 -13.87 15.23
CA PRO A 221 -32.65 -14.94 15.08
C PRO A 221 -32.23 -15.22 13.62
N ALA A 222 -33.06 -14.83 12.66
CA ALA A 222 -32.81 -14.95 11.22
C ALA A 222 -32.23 -13.68 10.58
N GLY A 223 -32.00 -12.61 11.36
CA GLY A 223 -31.47 -11.35 10.85
C GLY A 223 -30.01 -11.46 10.42
N ASP A 224 -29.65 -10.72 9.37
CA ASP A 224 -28.28 -10.68 8.85
C ASP A 224 -27.32 -9.98 9.82
N ARG A 225 -27.84 -9.17 10.76
CA ARG A 225 -27.03 -8.49 11.78
C ARG A 225 -26.75 -9.30 13.03
N VAL A 226 -27.30 -10.49 13.18
CA VAL A 226 -27.07 -11.32 14.37
C VAL A 226 -25.57 -11.59 14.62
N PRO A 227 -24.74 -11.95 13.63
CA PRO A 227 -23.31 -12.15 13.85
C PRO A 227 -22.58 -10.88 14.34
N ALA A 228 -22.96 -9.71 13.78
CA ALA A 228 -22.42 -8.42 14.19
C ALA A 228 -22.86 -8.02 15.61
N ALA A 229 -24.12 -8.24 15.96
CA ALA A 229 -24.65 -8.01 17.29
C ALA A 229 -23.94 -8.88 18.34
N LEU A 230 -23.75 -10.18 18.05
CA LEU A 230 -23.03 -11.10 18.93
C LEU A 230 -21.57 -10.69 19.17
N TYR A 231 -20.88 -10.23 18.11
CA TYR A 231 -19.52 -9.73 18.24
C TYR A 231 -19.47 -8.47 19.11
N LYS A 232 -20.37 -7.51 18.88
CA LYS A 232 -20.47 -6.29 19.68
C LYS A 232 -20.89 -6.56 21.13
N LEU A 233 -21.78 -7.52 21.37
CA LEU A 233 -22.13 -8.01 22.70
C LEU A 233 -20.89 -8.48 23.45
N ALA A 234 -20.05 -9.30 22.81
CA ALA A 234 -18.80 -9.74 23.41
C ALA A 234 -17.87 -8.56 23.73
N LEU A 235 -17.75 -7.57 22.82
CA LEU A 235 -16.96 -6.36 23.07
C LEU A 235 -17.50 -5.54 24.24
N SER A 236 -18.81 -5.39 24.36
CA SER A 236 -19.43 -4.73 25.52
C SER A 236 -19.12 -5.47 26.83
N ARG A 237 -19.22 -6.81 26.82
CA ARG A 237 -18.85 -7.65 27.98
C ARG A 237 -17.37 -7.53 28.36
N GLU A 238 -16.47 -7.46 27.38
CA GLU A 238 -15.05 -7.19 27.65
C GLU A 238 -14.86 -5.84 28.34
N LYS A 239 -15.56 -4.79 27.91
CA LYS A 239 -15.52 -3.46 28.54
C LYS A 239 -16.06 -3.47 29.96
N LEU A 240 -17.04 -4.33 30.24
CA LEU A 240 -17.58 -4.57 31.59
C LEU A 240 -16.71 -5.50 32.46
N LYS A 241 -15.53 -5.92 31.97
CA LYS A 241 -14.64 -6.90 32.62
C LYS A 241 -15.24 -8.31 32.78
N GLN A 242 -16.35 -8.58 32.10
CA GLN A 242 -17.03 -9.88 32.01
C GLN A 242 -16.33 -10.77 30.96
N THR A 243 -15.05 -11.07 31.20
CA THR A 243 -14.19 -11.75 30.22
C THR A 243 -14.60 -13.20 29.97
N ALA A 244 -15.17 -13.87 30.98
CA ALA A 244 -15.66 -15.24 30.84
C ALA A 244 -16.88 -15.29 29.92
N GLU A 245 -17.85 -14.39 30.14
CA GLU A 245 -19.06 -14.26 29.32
C GLU A 245 -18.74 -13.79 27.91
N ALA A 246 -17.79 -12.86 27.74
CA ALA A 246 -17.33 -12.42 26.43
C ALA A 246 -16.74 -13.58 25.62
N LYS A 247 -15.83 -14.37 26.22
CA LYS A 247 -15.25 -15.55 25.58
C LYS A 247 -16.33 -16.57 25.19
N LYS A 248 -17.33 -16.77 26.03
CA LYS A 248 -18.47 -17.66 25.72
C LYS A 248 -19.21 -17.17 24.47
N THR A 249 -19.59 -15.89 24.43
CA THR A 249 -20.27 -15.29 23.27
C THR A 249 -19.45 -15.39 21.98
N LEU A 250 -18.14 -15.10 22.03
CA LEU A 250 -17.27 -15.23 20.86
C LEU A 250 -17.19 -16.67 20.35
N ASN A 251 -17.12 -17.66 21.25
CA ASN A 251 -17.15 -19.06 20.86
C ASN A 251 -18.50 -19.46 20.24
N ASP A 252 -19.61 -18.97 20.81
CA ASP A 252 -20.95 -19.25 20.28
C ASP A 252 -21.14 -18.64 18.89
N LEU A 253 -20.64 -17.42 18.66
CA LEU A 253 -20.58 -16.78 17.35
C LEU A 253 -19.81 -17.62 16.33
N ILE A 254 -18.63 -18.12 16.69
CA ILE A 254 -17.81 -18.96 15.79
C ILE A 254 -18.49 -20.29 15.47
N LYS A 255 -19.18 -20.89 16.45
CA LYS A 255 -19.89 -22.17 16.27
C LYS A 255 -21.11 -22.02 15.36
N ARG A 256 -21.89 -20.96 15.56
CA ARG A 256 -23.15 -20.75 14.84
C ARG A 256 -22.95 -20.11 13.46
N TYR A 257 -22.00 -19.20 13.33
CA TYR A 257 -21.76 -18.43 12.11
C TYR A 257 -20.31 -18.57 11.64
N PRO A 258 -19.79 -19.79 11.38
CA PRO A 258 -18.37 -20.01 11.11
C PRO A 258 -17.83 -19.31 9.86
N LEU A 259 -18.71 -18.97 8.91
CA LEU A 259 -18.37 -18.34 7.63
C LEU A 259 -18.50 -16.81 7.63
N SER A 260 -19.01 -16.19 8.70
CA SER A 260 -19.18 -14.74 8.74
C SER A 260 -17.84 -14.03 8.99
N GLY A 261 -17.72 -12.77 8.52
CA GLY A 261 -16.52 -11.96 8.76
C GLY A 261 -16.27 -11.73 10.26
N GLU A 262 -17.34 -11.61 11.04
CA GLU A 262 -17.31 -11.43 12.48
C GLU A 262 -16.79 -12.66 13.22
N ALA A 263 -17.07 -13.87 12.71
CA ALA A 263 -16.50 -15.08 13.28
C ALA A 263 -14.99 -15.14 13.09
N GLN A 264 -14.45 -14.60 11.99
CA GLN A 264 -13.01 -14.48 11.82
C GLN A 264 -12.41 -13.50 12.84
N LEU A 265 -13.03 -12.32 13.01
CA LEU A 265 -12.62 -11.35 14.03
C LEU A 265 -12.69 -11.93 15.45
N ALA A 266 -13.71 -12.74 15.74
CA ALA A 266 -13.86 -13.44 17.01
C ALA A 266 -12.73 -14.44 17.27
N ARG A 267 -12.31 -15.22 16.25
CA ARG A 267 -11.18 -16.15 16.36
C ARG A 267 -9.89 -15.42 16.69
N ASP A 268 -9.61 -14.34 15.97
CA ASP A 268 -8.41 -13.54 16.18
C ASP A 268 -8.36 -12.96 17.60
N ARG A 269 -9.50 -12.48 18.09
CA ARG A 269 -9.62 -11.90 19.43
C ARG A 269 -9.49 -12.93 20.55
N LEU A 270 -10.10 -14.11 20.40
CA LEU A 270 -9.90 -15.23 21.32
C LEU A 270 -8.43 -15.68 21.34
N GLY A 271 -7.77 -15.74 20.18
CA GLY A 271 -6.35 -16.05 20.05
C GLY A 271 -5.45 -15.03 20.76
N ALA A 272 -5.76 -13.74 20.64
CA ALA A 272 -5.06 -12.68 21.37
C ALA A 272 -5.25 -12.78 22.89
N SER A 273 -6.47 -13.11 23.34
CA SER A 273 -6.79 -13.23 24.78
C SER A 273 -6.08 -14.40 25.48
N ARG A 274 -5.66 -15.43 24.73
CA ARG A 274 -4.95 -16.61 25.24
C ARG A 274 -3.44 -16.36 25.45
N LYS A 275 -2.89 -15.30 24.85
CA LYS A 275 -1.46 -14.95 24.91
C LYS A 275 -1.11 -13.96 26.03
N ARG A 276 -2.10 -13.50 26.80
CA ARG A 276 -1.91 -12.60 27.96
C ARG A 276 -1.91 -13.35 29.27
#